data_AF-A0A843AZ27-F1
#
_entry.id   AF-A0A843AZ27-F1
#
_cell.length_a   1.000
_cell.length_b   1.000
_cell.length_c   1.000
_cell.angle_alpha   90.00
_cell.angle_beta   90.00
_cell.angle_gamma   90.00
#
_symmetry.space_group_name_H-M   'P 1'
#
loop_
_entity.id
_entity.type
_entity.pdbx_description
1 polymer ?
#
loop_
_entity_poly.entity_id
_entity_poly.type
_entity_poly.pdbx_seq_one_letter_code
_entity_poly.pdbx_strand_id
1 'polypeptide(L)'
;MRYKYCPKCEDVRARNLAMGKRCESCLGDTIAIDVPRSIYGKAMYIVSGIAIAMIILYIAHRDYDAGFASFLGGVDEGIYIALLFGLIILAFGLAFIDTGRTNAAARKIIDERKGRVQE
;
A
#
# COMPACT_ATOMS: atom_id res chain seq x y z
N MET A 1 -0.04 0.73 -9.91
CA MET A 1 0.55 1.88 -9.19
C MET A 1 1.36 2.69 -10.19
N ARG A 2 1.44 4.01 -9.98
CA ARG A 2 2.22 4.89 -10.86
C ARG A 2 3.61 5.06 -10.30
N TYR A 3 4.60 4.67 -11.07
CA TYR A 3 6.01 4.90 -10.83
C TYR A 3 6.52 6.01 -11.76
N LYS A 4 7.64 6.62 -11.39
CA LYS A 4 8.38 7.57 -12.21
C LYS A 4 9.83 7.12 -12.30
N TYR A 5 10.40 7.21 -13.50
CA TYR A 5 11.81 6.98 -13.75
C TYR A 5 12.49 8.27 -14.19
N CYS A 6 13.64 8.57 -13.60
CA CYS A 6 14.48 9.69 -13.99
C CYS A 6 15.64 9.19 -14.87
N PRO A 7 15.72 9.57 -16.15
CA PRO A 7 16.83 9.17 -17.02
C PRO A 7 18.17 9.80 -16.62
N LYS A 8 18.17 10.95 -15.94
CA LYS A 8 19.42 11.61 -15.49
C LYS A 8 20.02 10.97 -14.24
N CYS A 9 19.19 10.50 -13.31
CA CYS A 9 19.64 9.90 -12.05
C CYS A 9 19.60 8.37 -12.07
N GLU A 10 19.06 7.79 -13.15
CA GLU A 10 18.77 6.36 -13.29
C GLU A 10 17.94 5.77 -12.13
N ASP A 11 17.10 6.60 -11.52
CA ASP A 11 16.35 6.22 -10.32
C ASP A 11 14.87 5.95 -10.65
N VAL A 12 14.29 4.94 -9.99
CA VAL A 12 12.90 4.49 -10.14
C VAL A 12 12.21 4.65 -8.79
N ARG A 13 11.19 5.50 -8.73
CA ARG A 13 10.44 5.77 -7.48
C ARG A 13 8.93 5.75 -7.70
N ALA A 14 8.18 5.52 -6.64
CA ALA A 14 6.75 5.74 -6.64
C ALA A 14 6.45 7.21 -6.98
N ARG A 15 5.39 7.46 -7.76
CA ARG A 15 5.01 8.81 -8.15
C ARG A 15 4.38 9.52 -6.97
N ASN A 16 5.11 10.49 -6.41
CA ASN A 16 4.55 11.44 -5.46
C ASN A 16 3.67 12.47 -6.19
N LEU A 17 2.49 12.75 -5.64
CA LEU A 17 1.56 13.75 -6.18
C LEU A 17 2.18 15.16 -6.17
N ALA A 18 2.96 15.48 -5.13
CA ALA A 18 3.56 16.81 -4.93
C ALA A 18 4.64 17.16 -5.97
N MET A 19 5.42 16.16 -6.42
CA MET A 19 6.52 16.35 -7.38
C MET A 19 6.10 16.09 -8.84
N GLY A 20 4.82 15.78 -9.09
CA GLY A 20 4.24 15.72 -10.43
C GLY A 20 4.98 14.81 -11.41
N LYS A 21 5.67 15.43 -12.39
CA LYS A 21 6.51 14.78 -13.42
C LYS A 21 8.01 15.08 -13.25
N ARG A 22 8.43 15.68 -12.12
CA ARG A 22 9.82 16.03 -11.86
C ARG A 22 10.51 15.04 -10.92
N CYS A 23 11.81 14.91 -11.12
CA CYS A 23 12.69 14.13 -10.26
C CYS A 23 12.90 14.87 -8.94
N GLU A 24 12.87 14.16 -7.82
CA GLU A 24 13.08 14.76 -6.49
C GLU A 24 14.54 15.17 -6.26
N SER A 25 15.49 14.43 -6.83
CA SER A 25 16.92 14.71 -6.64
C SER A 25 17.45 15.75 -7.62
N CYS A 26 17.10 15.67 -8.91
CA CYS A 26 17.68 16.52 -9.95
C CYS A 26 16.70 17.50 -10.60
N LEU A 27 15.42 17.50 -10.18
CA LEU A 27 14.35 18.37 -10.71
C LEU A 27 14.06 18.25 -12.21
N GLY A 28 14.75 17.35 -12.93
CA GLY A 28 14.55 17.08 -14.35
C GLY A 28 13.29 16.28 -14.65
N ASP A 29 12.96 16.16 -15.93
CA ASP A 29 11.78 15.42 -16.39
C ASP A 29 11.88 13.92 -16.09
N THR A 30 10.73 13.33 -15.77
CA THR A 30 10.60 11.89 -15.48
C THR A 30 9.59 11.22 -16.38
N ILE A 31 9.84 9.95 -16.67
CA ILE A 31 8.96 9.09 -17.47
C ILE A 31 8.02 8.36 -16.51
N ALA A 32 6.72 8.47 -16.76
CA ALA A 32 5.73 7.71 -16.00
C ALA A 32 5.74 6.24 -16.42
N ILE A 33 5.69 5.35 -15.42
CA ILE A 33 5.58 3.90 -15.59
C ILE A 33 4.35 3.44 -14.85
N ASP A 34 3.46 2.74 -15.53
CA ASP A 34 2.34 2.06 -14.90
C ASP A 34 2.74 0.62 -14.59
N VAL A 35 2.76 0.30 -13.29
CA VAL A 35 3.04 -1.06 -12.79
C VAL A 35 1.72 -1.69 -12.38
N PRO A 36 1.36 -2.90 -12.85
CA PRO A 36 0.15 -3.57 -12.41
C PRO A 36 0.18 -3.79 -10.89
N ARG A 37 -0.95 -3.56 -10.20
CA ARG A 37 -1.04 -3.83 -8.76
C ARG A 37 -0.89 -5.33 -8.53
N SER A 38 -0.07 -5.72 -7.56
CA SER A 38 0.05 -7.13 -7.20
C SER A 38 -1.16 -7.59 -6.39
N ILE A 39 -1.33 -8.91 -6.29
CA ILE A 39 -2.35 -9.55 -5.45
C ILE A 39 -2.15 -9.18 -3.97
N TYR A 40 -0.91 -9.01 -3.52
CA TYR A 40 -0.57 -8.64 -2.14
C TYR A 40 -1.06 -7.23 -1.81
N GLY A 41 -0.92 -6.29 -2.75
CA GLY A 41 -1.47 -4.95 -2.59
C GLY A 41 -3.00 -4.96 -2.46
N LYS A 42 -3.70 -5.82 -3.21
CA LYS A 42 -5.16 -5.99 -3.05
C LYS A 42 -5.51 -6.60 -1.68
N ALA A 43 -4.81 -7.66 -1.27
CA ALA A 43 -5.01 -8.31 0.02
C ALA A 43 -4.76 -7.33 1.18
N MET A 44 -3.72 -6.50 1.10
CA MET A 44 -3.44 -5.45 2.07
C MET A 44 -4.64 -4.51 2.26
N TYR A 45 -5.21 -3.98 1.16
CA TYR A 45 -6.38 -3.09 1.26
C TYR A 45 -7.60 -3.77 1.90
N ILE A 46 -7.82 -5.05 1.61
CA ILE A 46 -8.91 -5.83 2.22
C ILE A 46 -8.67 -5.96 3.73
N VAL A 47 -7.47 -6.38 4.14
CA VAL A 47 -7.10 -6.55 5.56
C VAL A 47 -7.20 -5.22 6.31
N SER A 48 -6.70 -4.12 5.74
CA SER A 48 -6.83 -2.78 6.31
C SER A 48 -8.30 -2.34 6.43
N GLY A 49 -9.13 -2.64 5.43
CA GLY A 49 -10.57 -2.33 5.48
C GLY A 49 -11.29 -3.08 6.60
N ILE A 50 -10.98 -4.36 6.79
CA ILE A 50 -11.52 -5.16 7.90
C ILE A 50 -11.08 -4.58 9.25
N ALA A 51 -9.79 -4.23 9.40
CA ALA A 51 -9.29 -3.63 10.64
C ALA A 51 -9.98 -2.29 10.97
N ILE A 52 -10.21 -1.43 9.97
CA ILE A 52 -10.93 -0.17 10.17
C ILE A 52 -12.39 -0.44 10.59
N ALA A 53 -13.08 -1.36 9.93
CA ALA A 53 -14.45 -1.72 10.28
C ALA A 53 -14.55 -2.23 11.71
N MET A 54 -13.58 -3.06 12.13
CA MET A 54 -13.47 -3.51 13.52
C MET A 54 -13.28 -2.32 14.48
N ILE A 55 -12.32 -1.42 14.25
CA ILE A 55 -12.12 -0.24 15.10
C ILE A 55 -13.42 0.58 15.26
N ILE A 56 -14.14 0.81 14.16
CA ILE A 56 -15.41 1.54 14.18
C ILE A 56 -16.45 0.81 15.04
N LEU A 57 -16.57 -0.51 14.87
CA LEU A 57 -17.50 -1.33 15.65
C LEU A 57 -17.16 -1.33 17.14
N TYR A 58 -15.88 -1.38 17.48
CA TYR A 58 -15.42 -1.30 18.86
C TYR A 58 -15.76 0.06 19.51
N ILE A 59 -15.50 1.16 18.81
CA ILE A 59 -15.85 2.51 19.29
C ILE A 59 -17.37 2.65 19.42
N ALA A 60 -18.13 2.17 18.43
CA ALA A 60 -19.60 2.23 18.45
C ALA A 60 -20.20 1.41 19.61
N HIS A 61 -19.59 0.27 19.97
CA HIS A 61 -20.02 -0.51 21.12
C HIS A 61 -19.65 0.16 22.44
N ARG A 62 -18.38 0.58 22.58
CA ARG A 62 -17.83 1.08 23.85
C ARG A 62 -18.35 2.47 24.22
N ASP A 63 -18.42 3.38 23.26
CA ASP A 63 -18.67 4.81 23.53
C ASP A 63 -20.11 5.24 23.23
N TYR A 64 -20.84 4.50 22.38
CA TYR A 64 -22.18 4.89 21.93
C TYR A 64 -23.28 3.91 22.34
N ASP A 65 -22.93 2.83 23.05
CA ASP A 65 -23.85 1.77 23.50
C ASP A 65 -24.81 1.30 22.39
N ALA A 66 -24.28 1.26 21.16
CA ALA A 66 -25.11 1.10 19.99
C ALA A 66 -25.58 -0.37 19.87
N GLY A 67 -26.89 -0.58 19.90
CA GLY A 67 -27.49 -1.92 19.95
C GLY A 67 -27.12 -2.86 18.79
N PHE A 68 -26.66 -2.34 17.64
CA PHE A 68 -26.16 -3.18 16.53
C PHE A 68 -24.77 -3.80 16.81
N ALA A 69 -24.03 -3.25 17.77
CA ALA A 69 -22.73 -3.72 18.20
C ALA A 69 -22.82 -4.59 19.48
N SER A 70 -24.04 -4.88 19.96
CA SER A 70 -24.31 -5.71 21.15
C SER A 70 -23.67 -7.11 21.10
N PHE A 71 -23.39 -7.65 19.91
CA PHE A 71 -22.69 -8.92 19.75
C PHE A 71 -21.21 -8.86 20.20
N LEU A 72 -20.61 -7.67 20.31
CA LEU A 72 -19.26 -7.48 20.83
C LEU A 72 -19.19 -7.58 22.36
N GLY A 73 -20.30 -7.41 23.07
CA GLY A 73 -20.33 -7.50 24.52
C GLY A 73 -20.02 -8.90 25.08
N GLY A 74 -20.10 -9.93 24.22
CA GLY A 74 -19.69 -11.31 24.54
C GLY A 74 -18.27 -11.67 24.11
N VAL A 75 -17.55 -10.75 23.45
CA VAL A 75 -16.18 -10.98 22.97
C VAL A 75 -15.19 -10.44 23.99
N ASP A 76 -14.23 -11.26 24.39
CA ASP A 76 -13.14 -10.83 25.26
C ASP A 76 -12.36 -9.68 24.62
N GLU A 77 -12.27 -8.56 25.34
CA GLU A 77 -11.64 -7.34 24.84
C GLU A 77 -10.15 -7.55 24.51
N GLY A 78 -9.46 -8.40 25.27
CA GLY A 78 -8.07 -8.76 25.02
C GLY A 78 -7.91 -9.53 23.70
N ILE A 79 -8.78 -10.50 23.43
CA ILE A 79 -8.79 -11.24 22.16
C ILE A 79 -9.06 -10.29 20.99
N TYR A 80 -10.01 -9.36 21.16
CA TYR A 80 -10.36 -8.40 20.12
C TYR A 80 -9.19 -7.48 19.75
N ILE A 81 -8.53 -6.90 20.76
CA ILE A 81 -7.36 -6.05 20.57
C ILE A 81 -6.20 -6.84 19.97
N ALA A 82 -5.96 -8.08 20.42
CA ALA A 82 -4.92 -8.93 19.84
C ALA A 82 -5.18 -9.22 18.36
N LEU A 83 -6.43 -9.46 17.97
CA LEU A 83 -6.82 -9.68 16.58
C LEU A 83 -6.59 -8.42 15.72
N LEU A 84 -6.98 -7.25 16.22
CA LEU A 84 -6.70 -5.96 15.56
C LEU A 84 -5.20 -5.75 15.33
N PHE A 85 -4.39 -5.97 16.36
CA PHE A 85 -2.93 -5.90 16.24
C PHE A 85 -2.39 -6.89 15.21
N GLY A 86 -2.91 -8.12 15.21
CA GLY A 86 -2.56 -9.15 14.22
C GLY A 86 -2.88 -8.72 12.79
N LEU A 87 -4.06 -8.12 12.55
CA LEU A 87 -4.46 -7.61 11.23
C LEU A 87 -3.56 -6.46 10.77
N ILE A 88 -3.18 -5.56 11.68
CA ILE A 88 -2.27 -4.45 11.37
C ILE A 88 -0.90 -5.00 10.97
N ILE A 89 -0.33 -5.94 11.74
CA ILE A 89 0.95 -6.57 11.42
C ILE A 89 0.89 -7.30 10.08
N LEU A 90 -0.19 -8.03 9.82
CA LEU A 90 -0.41 -8.71 8.55
C LEU A 90 -0.48 -7.71 7.38
N ALA A 91 -1.17 -6.58 7.55
CA ALA A 91 -1.25 -5.54 6.54
C ALA A 91 0.14 -4.94 6.25
N PHE A 92 0.96 -4.68 7.28
CA PHE A 92 2.35 -4.25 7.09
C PHE A 92 3.19 -5.26 6.32
N GLY A 93 3.05 -6.56 6.63
CA GLY A 93 3.75 -7.63 5.91
C GLY A 93 3.35 -7.67 4.43
N LEU A 94 2.06 -7.59 4.13
CA LEU A 94 1.55 -7.55 2.76
C LEU A 94 2.03 -6.31 2.00
N ALA A 95 2.05 -5.14 2.66
CA ALA A 95 2.56 -3.90 2.10
C ALA A 95 4.05 -3.99 1.75
N PHE A 96 4.84 -4.60 2.63
CA PHE A 96 6.28 -4.79 2.41
C PHE A 96 6.54 -5.69 1.19
N ILE A 97 5.83 -6.81 1.09
CA ILE A 97 5.94 -7.74 -0.05
C ILE A 97 5.50 -7.06 -1.36
N ASP A 98 4.38 -6.34 -1.34
CA ASP A 98 3.88 -5.62 -2.51
C ASP A 98 4.88 -4.56 -2.99
N THR A 99 5.47 -3.80 -2.06
CA THR A 99 6.49 -2.78 -2.36
C THR A 99 7.72 -3.40 -3.03
N GLY A 100 8.23 -4.52 -2.50
CA GLY A 100 9.36 -5.23 -3.10
C GLY A 100 9.08 -5.70 -4.53
N ARG A 101 7.91 -6.34 -4.74
CA ARG A 101 7.53 -6.85 -6.06
C ARG A 101 7.25 -5.76 -7.08
N THR A 102 6.57 -4.69 -6.68
CA THR A 102 6.26 -3.57 -7.56
C THR A 102 7.52 -2.78 -7.95
N ASN A 103 8.48 -2.63 -7.04
CA ASN A 103 9.79 -2.04 -7.35
C ASN A 103 10.59 -2.91 -8.35
N ALA A 104 10.61 -4.22 -8.16
CA ALA A 104 11.28 -5.14 -9.08
C ALA A 104 10.64 -5.10 -10.48
N ALA A 105 9.30 -5.10 -10.55
CA ALA A 105 8.57 -4.97 -11.81
C ALA A 105 8.84 -3.63 -12.51
N ALA A 106 8.89 -2.53 -11.75
CA ALA A 106 9.19 -1.20 -12.31
C ALA A 106 10.59 -1.14 -12.94
N ARG A 107 11.60 -1.74 -12.29
CA ARG A 107 12.97 -1.82 -12.83
C ARG A 107 13.01 -2.67 -14.09
N LYS A 108 12.38 -3.85 -14.08
CA LYS A 108 12.30 -4.73 -15.26
C LYS A 108 11.71 -4.02 -16.48
N ILE A 109 10.63 -3.25 -16.30
CA ILE A 109 10.02 -2.47 -17.39
C ILE A 109 10.98 -1.42 -17.96
N ILE A 110 11.81 -0.78 -17.11
CA ILE A 110 12.81 0.18 -17.58
C ILE A 110 13.95 -0.52 -18.32
N ASP A 111 14.44 -1.64 -17.82
CA ASP A 111 15.52 -2.40 -18.47
C ASP A 111 15.09 -2.88 -19.86
N GLU A 112 13.87 -3.40 -19.99
CA GLU A 112 13.27 -3.77 -21.29
C GLU A 112 13.06 -2.59 -22.24
N ARG A 113 12.87 -1.37 -21.71
CA ARG A 113 12.76 -0.15 -22.52
C ARG A 113 14.13 0.36 -22.94
N LYS A 114 15.15 0.28 -22.07
CA LYS A 114 16.53 0.64 -22.41
C LYS A 114 17.08 -0.27 -23.51
N GLY A 115 16.84 -1.58 -23.42
CA GLY A 115 17.29 -2.56 -24.43
C GLY A 115 16.69 -2.31 -25.82
N ARG A 116 15.40 -1.95 -25.90
CA ARG A 116 14.71 -1.65 -27.17
C ARG A 116 15.12 -0.35 -27.87
N VAL A 117 15.89 0.52 -27.21
CA VAL A 117 16.37 1.79 -27.80
C VAL A 117 17.78 1.63 -28.38
N GLN A 118 18.46 0.51 -28.11
CA GLN A 118 19.82 0.23 -28.57
C GLN A 118 19.88 -0.73 -29.78
N GLU A 119 18.74 -1.23 -30.27
CA GLU A 119 18.63 -2.00 -31.52
C GLU A 119 18.22 -1.12 -32.71
#